data_AF-A0A534AZJ7-F1
#
_entry.id   AF-A0A534AZJ7-F1
#
_cell.length_a   1.000
_cell.length_b   1.000
_cell.length_c   1.000
_cell.angle_alpha   90.00
_cell.angle_beta   90.00
_cell.angle_gamma   90.00
#
_symmetry.space_group_name_H-M   'P 1'
#
loop_
_entity.id
_entity.type
_entity.pdbx_description
1 polymer ?
#
loop_
_entity_poly.entity_id
_entity_poly.type
_entity_poly.pdbx_seq_one_letter_code
_entity_poly.pdbx_strand_id
1 'polypeptide(L)'
;MNALHLSVAEFRSLAARMTDLSADLLAGLDGARAFPEVSGARTARAFAAPLPEEGLGAAALDALGEVLALSRAPTPRFYGYVLGSGEPVAAL
;
A
#
# COMPACT_ATOMS: atom_id res chain seq x y z
N MET A 1 -21.53 -16.87 7.40
CA MET A 1 -20.52 -15.87 6.98
C MET A 1 -21.12 -14.52 7.27
N ASN A 2 -20.69 -13.87 8.35
CA ASN A 2 -21.26 -12.59 8.75
C ASN A 2 -20.67 -11.49 7.88
N ALA A 3 -21.55 -10.67 7.29
CA ALA A 3 -21.17 -9.59 6.40
C ALA A 3 -20.27 -8.59 7.15
N LEU A 4 -19.19 -8.18 6.48
CA LEU A 4 -18.34 -7.02 6.78
C LEU A 4 -18.89 -6.13 7.91
N HIS A 5 -18.41 -6.32 9.14
CA HIS A 5 -18.72 -5.50 10.30
C HIS A 5 -18.05 -4.12 10.17
N LEU A 6 -18.56 -3.29 9.27
CA LEU A 6 -18.01 -1.96 9.03
C LEU A 6 -19.17 -0.99 8.83
N SER A 7 -19.37 -0.10 9.80
CA SER A 7 -20.36 0.95 9.67
C SER A 7 -19.98 1.90 8.53
N VAL A 8 -20.96 2.61 7.97
CA VAL A 8 -20.71 3.63 6.95
C VAL A 8 -19.76 4.72 7.47
N ALA A 9 -19.82 5.05 8.76
CA ALA A 9 -18.93 6.02 9.38
C ALA A 9 -17.48 5.53 9.41
N GLU A 10 -17.26 4.29 9.83
CA GLU A 10 -15.93 3.66 9.81
C GLU A 10 -15.39 3.54 8.38
N PHE A 11 -16.24 3.16 7.43
CA PHE A 11 -15.83 3.04 6.03
C PHE A 11 -15.38 4.39 5.47
N ARG A 12 -16.15 5.46 5.71
CA ARG A 12 -15.78 6.81 5.30
C ARG A 12 -14.45 7.26 5.91
N SER A 13 -14.24 6.95 7.19
CA SER A 13 -12.98 7.24 7.87
C SER A 13 -11.80 6.51 7.24
N LEU A 14 -11.94 5.21 6.96
CA LEU A 14 -10.89 4.41 6.32
C LEU A 14 -10.62 4.85 4.88
N ALA A 15 -11.66 5.20 4.13
CA ALA A 15 -11.53 5.71 2.76
C ALA A 15 -10.74 7.02 2.74
N ALA A 16 -11.05 7.98 3.61
CA ALA A 16 -10.30 9.23 3.73
C ALA A 16 -8.82 8.96 4.04
N ARG A 17 -8.56 8.05 5.00
CA ARG A 17 -7.19 7.66 5.36
C ARG A 17 -6.43 7.00 4.20
N MET A 18 -7.10 6.17 3.40
CA MET A 18 -6.49 5.55 2.22
C MET A 18 -6.20 6.58 1.12
N THR A 19 -7.09 7.55 0.93
CA THR A 19 -6.88 8.68 0.02
C THR A 19 -5.67 9.51 0.43
N ASP A 20 -5.51 9.83 1.72
CA ASP A 20 -4.35 10.56 2.25
C ASP A 20 -3.04 9.78 1.99
N LEU A 21 -3.02 8.47 2.29
CA LEU A 21 -1.86 7.61 2.01
C LEU A 21 -1.51 7.55 0.51
N SER A 22 -2.53 7.58 -0.35
CA SER A 22 -2.35 7.55 -1.80
C SER A 22 -1.82 8.89 -2.33
N ALA A 23 -2.28 10.01 -1.76
CA ALA A 23 -1.78 11.34 -2.06
C ALA A 23 -0.32 11.51 -1.61
N ASP A 24 0.03 11.02 -0.42
CA ASP A 24 1.41 11.03 0.10
C ASP A 24 2.34 10.19 -0.79
N LEU A 25 1.89 9.01 -1.21
CA LEU A 25 2.63 8.17 -2.16
C LEU A 25 2.88 8.93 -3.46
N LEU A 26 1.83 9.51 -4.07
CA LEU A 26 1.93 10.26 -5.33
C LEU A 26 2.90 11.44 -5.22
N ALA A 27 2.82 12.20 -4.13
CA ALA A 27 3.72 13.34 -3.88
C ALA A 27 5.19 12.92 -3.74
N GLY A 28 5.45 11.71 -3.24
CA GLY A 28 6.80 11.17 -3.06
C GLY A 28 7.42 10.50 -4.29
N LEU A 29 6.64 10.20 -5.35
CA LEU A 29 7.10 9.36 -6.47
C LEU A 29 8.31 9.93 -7.21
N ASP A 30 8.36 11.23 -7.43
CA ASP A 30 9.45 11.85 -8.21
C ASP A 30 10.82 11.74 -7.52
N GLY A 31 10.83 11.66 -6.19
CA GLY A 31 12.03 11.43 -5.37
C GLY A 31 12.32 9.95 -5.11
N ALA A 32 11.39 9.05 -5.42
CA ALA A 32 11.53 7.63 -5.14
C ALA A 32 12.59 6.97 -6.03
N ARG A 33 13.28 5.97 -5.47
CA ARG A 33 14.19 5.12 -6.23
C ARG A 33 13.40 4.23 -7.17
N ALA A 34 13.84 4.12 -8.44
CA ALA A 34 13.27 3.16 -9.38
C ALA A 34 13.40 1.71 -8.89
N PHE A 35 14.46 1.41 -8.13
CA PHE A 35 14.63 0.15 -7.42
C PHE A 35 14.82 0.42 -5.91
N PRO A 36 13.92 -0.06 -5.05
CA PRO A 36 14.00 0.14 -3.61
C PRO A 36 15.16 -0.67 -3.00
N GLU A 37 15.61 -0.29 -1.81
CA GLU A 37 16.62 -1.07 -1.07
C GLU A 37 16.01 -2.31 -0.43
N VAL A 38 15.72 -3.32 -1.27
CA VAL A 38 15.02 -4.54 -0.85
C VAL A 38 15.85 -5.78 -1.16
N SER A 39 15.65 -6.83 -0.36
CA SER A 39 16.18 -8.17 -0.60
C SER A 39 15.11 -9.20 -0.28
N GLY A 40 15.23 -10.41 -0.83
CA GLY A 40 14.27 -11.49 -0.53
C GLY A 40 14.14 -11.77 0.96
N ALA A 41 15.26 -11.75 1.70
CA ALA A 41 15.26 -11.92 3.15
C ALA A 41 14.56 -10.76 3.89
N ARG A 42 14.72 -9.51 3.43
CA ARG A 42 14.04 -8.35 4.02
C ARG A 42 12.52 -8.45 3.79
N THR A 43 12.10 -8.76 2.57
CA THR A 43 10.68 -8.95 2.24
C THR A 43 10.08 -10.09 3.03
N ALA A 44 10.74 -11.26 3.08
CA ALA A 44 10.26 -12.40 3.85
C ALA A 44 10.05 -12.05 5.32
N ARG A 45 10.99 -11.32 5.95
CA ARG A 45 10.85 -10.86 7.34
C ARG A 45 9.67 -9.91 7.55
N ALA A 46 9.42 -8.98 6.60
CA ALA A 46 8.30 -8.04 6.71
C ALA A 46 6.93 -8.74 6.74
N PHE A 47 6.84 -9.94 6.15
CA PHE A 47 5.62 -10.76 6.11
C PHE A 47 5.70 -12.01 7.01
N ALA A 48 6.70 -12.12 7.88
CA ALA A 48 6.94 -13.31 8.69
C ALA A 48 6.06 -13.40 9.95
N ALA A 49 5.28 -12.35 10.25
CA ALA A 49 4.38 -12.35 11.40
C ALA A 49 3.32 -13.47 11.25
N PRO A 50 2.96 -14.16 12.35
CA PRO A 50 1.88 -15.13 12.31
C PRO A 50 0.57 -14.44 11.91
N LEU A 51 -0.31 -15.17 11.23
CA LEU A 51 -1.66 -14.68 10.95
C LEU A 51 -2.38 -14.44 12.28
N PRO A 52 -3.00 -13.26 12.47
CA PRO A 52 -3.73 -12.98 13.69
C PRO A 52 -4.98 -13.86 13.77
N GLU A 53 -5.34 -14.28 14.98
CA GLU A 53 -6.54 -15.09 15.24
C GLU A 53 -7.83 -14.28 14.97
N GLU A 54 -7.74 -12.96 15.05
CA GLU A 54 -8.83 -12.01 14.77
C GLU A 54 -8.43 -11.04 13.63
N GLY A 55 -9.43 -10.50 12.93
CA GLY A 55 -9.18 -9.53 11.86
C GLY A 55 -8.56 -8.23 12.38
N LEU A 56 -7.51 -7.74 11.71
CA LEU A 56 -6.80 -6.49 12.08
C LEU A 56 -7.68 -5.22 11.96
N GLY A 57 -8.77 -5.28 11.20
CA GLY A 57 -9.64 -4.12 10.97
C GLY A 57 -8.87 -2.92 10.42
N ALA A 58 -9.11 -1.74 11.00
CA ALA A 58 -8.45 -0.49 10.62
C ALA A 58 -6.91 -0.53 10.73
N ALA A 59 -6.38 -1.32 11.68
CA ALA A 59 -4.94 -1.43 11.91
C ALA A 59 -4.20 -2.08 10.72
N ALA A 60 -4.92 -2.74 9.81
CA ALA A 60 -4.34 -3.25 8.57
C ALA A 60 -3.67 -2.14 7.73
N LEU A 61 -4.16 -0.89 7.80
CA LEU A 61 -3.59 0.24 7.08
C LEU A 61 -2.30 0.78 7.74
N ASP A 62 -2.02 0.44 9.00
CA ASP A 62 -0.84 0.96 9.73
C ASP A 62 0.46 0.43 9.12
N ALA A 63 0.46 -0.82 8.66
CA ALA A 63 1.63 -1.46 8.05
C ALA A 63 1.83 -1.10 6.57
N LEU A 64 0.88 -0.40 5.94
CA LEU A 64 0.89 -0.21 4.48
C LEU A 64 2.11 0.59 4.02
N GLY A 65 2.55 1.58 4.79
CA GLY A 65 3.75 2.37 4.47
C GLY A 65 5.02 1.51 4.39
N GLU A 66 5.20 0.57 5.32
CA GLU A 66 6.35 -0.34 5.32
C GLU A 66 6.32 -1.28 4.11
N VAL A 67 5.14 -1.77 3.74
CA VAL A 67 4.94 -2.62 2.56
C VAL A 67 5.24 -1.84 1.27
N LEU A 68 4.75 -0.61 1.16
CA LEU A 68 4.98 0.26 0.01
C LEU A 68 6.48 0.56 -0.19
N ALA A 69 7.24 0.69 0.89
CA ALA A 69 8.69 0.91 0.83
C ALA A 69 9.48 -0.28 0.23
N LEU A 70 8.87 -1.47 0.18
CA LEU A 70 9.44 -2.66 -0.48
C LEU A 70 9.08 -2.74 -1.97
N SER A 71 8.13 -1.92 -2.42
CA SER A 71 7.61 -1.92 -3.79
C SER A 71 8.47 -1.07 -4.72
N ARG A 72 8.46 -1.42 -6.01
CA ARG A 72 9.08 -0.59 -7.05
C ARG A 72 8.14 0.55 -7.39
N ALA A 73 8.66 1.78 -7.30
CA ALA A 73 7.88 2.97 -7.62
C ALA A 73 7.57 3.00 -9.13
N PRO A 74 6.29 3.20 -9.54
CA PRO A 74 5.87 3.28 -10.94
C PRO A 74 6.24 4.65 -11.53
N THR A 75 7.54 4.92 -11.65
CA THR A 75 8.07 6.20 -12.15
C THR A 75 8.55 6.07 -13.58
N PRO A 76 8.75 7.18 -14.32
CA PRO A 76 9.35 7.16 -15.66
C PRO A 76 10.78 6.57 -15.71
N ARG A 77 11.39 6.29 -14.55
CA ARG A 77 12.74 5.73 -14.42
C ARG A 77 12.75 4.20 -14.27
N PHE A 78 11.59 3.55 -14.27
CA PHE A 78 11.48 2.08 -14.21
C PHE A 78 11.09 1.50 -15.57
N TYR A 79 12.00 0.75 -16.20
CA TYR A 79 11.84 0.19 -17.55
C TYR A 79 11.64 -1.33 -17.58
N GLY A 80 11.32 -1.94 -16.45
CA GLY A 80 11.12 -3.39 -16.36
C GLY A 80 9.69 -3.80 -16.72
N TYR A 81 9.56 -4.94 -17.41
CA TYR A 81 8.27 -5.59 -17.70
C TYR A 81 7.29 -4.70 -18.51
N VAL A 82 6.00 -5.04 -18.45
CA VAL A 82 4.91 -4.24 -18.99
C VAL A 82 4.43 -3.30 -17.90
N LEU A 83 4.45 -1.99 -18.17
CA LEU A 83 3.96 -0.98 -17.25
C LEU A 83 2.44 -0.92 -17.29
N GLY A 84 1.78 -1.01 -16.13
CA GLY A 84 0.35 -0.68 -16.00
C GLY A 84 0.13 0.83 -16.12
N SER A 85 -1.04 1.25 -16.60
CA SER A 85 -1.33 2.69 -16.82
C SER A 85 -1.19 3.53 -15.55
N GLY A 86 -1.56 2.98 -14.38
CA GLY A 86 -1.24 3.56 -13.07
C GLY A 86 -1.76 4.99 -12.85
N GLU A 87 -2.77 5.40 -13.61
CA GLU A 87 -3.29 6.76 -13.62
C GLU A 87 -4.03 7.09 -12.31
N PRO A 88 -3.64 8.12 -11.54
CA PRO A 88 -4.28 8.43 -10.25
C PRO A 88 -5.79 8.67 -10.35
N VAL A 89 -6.27 9.23 -11.47
CA VAL A 89 -7.70 9.47 -11.71
C VAL A 89 -8.51 8.18 -11.78
N ALA A 90 -7.91 7.07 -12.20
CA ALA A 90 -8.58 5.77 -12.25
C ALA A 90 -8.77 5.13 -10.87
N ALA A 91 -8.12 5.67 -9.84
CA ALA A 91 -8.21 5.21 -8.46
C ALA A 91 -9.17 6.04 -7.59
N LEU A 92 -9.82 7.07 -8.15
CA LEU A 92 -10.84 7.92 -7.51
C LEU A 92 -12.25 7.49 -7.97
#